data_AF-A0A0F7FIB1-F1
#
_entry.id   AF-A0A0F7FIB1-F1
#
_cell.length_a   1.000
_cell.length_b   1.000
_cell.length_c   1.000
_cell.angle_alpha   90.00
_cell.angle_beta   90.00
_cell.angle_gamma   90.00
#
_symmetry.space_group_name_H-M   'P 1'
#
loop_
_entity.id
_entity.type
_entity.pdbx_description
1 polymer ?
#
loop_
_entity_poly.entity_id
_entity_poly.type
_entity_poly.pdbx_seq_one_letter_code
_entity_poly.pdbx_strand_id
1 'polypeptide(L)'
;MAENFVKEASDIFQLASKLRKYFVSVASAYQFLFIGSFMTAYWLLVVSLAFALGNTSAFYWNGAAVASLIPLVGGLIAALRSIPQLESRKRFSLKEAALFGASFTVFYTLPVSPRWIWFSIAWYPSIAVSLLGLHLLYERDAWKRGEILSRPLLVSSIILIVTSPLIVYVTLNNYLAGWFLSLGLMLLSYTVSALIALMASRKIFFAQ
;
A
#
# COMPACT_ATOMS: atom_id res chain seq x y z
N MET A 1 9.38 6.27 49.95
CA MET A 1 9.75 4.98 49.32
C MET A 1 8.68 4.49 48.34
N ALA A 2 7.40 4.48 48.72
CA ALA A 2 6.30 4.12 47.80
C ALA A 2 6.14 5.06 46.59
N GLU A 3 6.32 6.39 46.74
CA GLU A 3 6.21 7.34 45.62
C GLU A 3 7.28 7.13 44.55
N ASN A 4 8.52 6.79 44.95
CA ASN A 4 9.59 6.51 44.01
C ASN A 4 9.29 5.24 43.20
N PHE A 5 8.72 4.21 43.83
CA PHE A 5 8.32 2.97 43.18
C PHE A 5 7.15 3.19 42.19
N VAL A 6 6.15 4.00 42.57
CA VAL A 6 5.01 4.34 41.69
C VAL A 6 5.50 5.15 40.48
N LYS A 7 6.42 6.08 40.69
CA LYS A 7 7.01 6.88 39.61
C LYS A 7 7.82 6.02 38.65
N GLU A 8 8.68 5.15 39.18
CA GLU A 8 9.49 4.22 38.38
C GLU A 8 8.62 3.23 37.58
N ALA A 9 7.57 2.70 38.19
CA ALA A 9 6.59 1.84 37.50
C ALA A 9 5.84 2.60 36.38
N SER A 10 5.45 3.86 36.61
CA SER A 10 4.83 4.71 35.59
C SER A 10 5.78 4.98 34.42
N ASP A 11 7.04 5.29 34.71
CA ASP A 11 8.06 5.57 33.69
C ASP A 11 8.34 4.34 32.83
N ILE A 12 8.43 3.16 33.44
CA ILE A 12 8.56 1.86 32.74
C ILE A 12 7.34 1.61 31.84
N PHE A 13 6.12 1.84 32.34
CA PHE A 13 4.89 1.65 31.57
C PHE A 13 4.82 2.61 30.37
N GLN A 14 5.20 3.87 30.57
CA GLN A 14 5.26 4.87 29.50
C GLN A 14 6.30 4.49 28.44
N LEU A 15 7.49 4.02 28.86
CA LEU A 15 8.53 3.57 27.94
C LEU A 15 8.08 2.35 27.12
N ALA A 16 7.45 1.37 27.77
CA ALA A 16 6.88 0.19 27.11
C ALA A 16 5.81 0.58 26.08
N SER A 17 4.93 1.53 26.42
CA SER A 17 3.92 2.07 25.50
C SER A 17 4.54 2.77 24.29
N LYS A 18 5.57 3.60 24.50
CA LYS A 18 6.33 4.27 23.43
C LYS A 18 7.03 3.27 22.51
N LEU A 19 7.73 2.28 23.09
CA LEU A 19 8.39 1.21 22.34
C LEU A 19 7.41 0.41 21.50
N ARG A 20 6.25 0.04 22.06
CA ARG A 20 5.21 -0.66 21.30
C ARG A 20 4.80 0.15 20.07
N LYS A 21 4.42 1.42 20.25
CA LYS A 21 4.00 2.31 19.13
C LYS A 21 5.08 2.48 18.08
N TYR A 22 6.34 2.56 18.50
CA TYR A 22 7.48 2.62 17.60
C TYR A 22 7.62 1.35 16.76
N PHE A 23 7.68 0.17 17.38
CA PHE A 23 7.82 -1.09 16.66
C PHE A 23 6.67 -1.35 15.69
N VAL A 24 5.42 -1.04 16.09
CA VAL A 24 4.26 -1.12 15.18
C VAL A 24 4.45 -0.23 13.95
N SER A 25 4.87 1.02 14.16
CA SER A 25 4.99 2.00 13.09
C SER A 25 6.17 1.67 12.16
N VAL A 26 7.26 1.13 12.69
CA VAL A 26 8.41 0.68 11.91
C VAL A 26 8.06 -0.58 11.12
N ALA A 27 7.41 -1.58 11.74
CA ALA A 27 7.00 -2.80 11.06
C ALA A 27 6.03 -2.51 9.90
N SER A 28 5.02 -1.66 10.13
CA SER A 28 4.09 -1.25 9.07
C SER A 28 4.78 -0.49 7.95
N ALA A 29 5.73 0.40 8.24
CA ALA A 29 6.52 1.10 7.22
C ALA A 29 7.32 0.13 6.33
N TYR A 30 8.06 -0.80 6.94
CA TYR A 30 8.85 -1.79 6.21
C TYR A 30 7.98 -2.68 5.34
N GLN A 31 6.83 -3.11 5.85
CA GLN A 31 5.93 -3.92 5.06
C GLN A 31 5.30 -3.17 3.90
N PHE A 32 4.91 -1.91 4.13
CA PHE A 32 4.40 -1.08 3.06
C PHE A 32 5.44 -0.95 1.95
N LEU A 33 6.69 -0.65 2.29
CA LEU A 33 7.80 -0.64 1.36
C LEU A 33 7.98 -2.00 0.66
N PHE A 34 7.96 -3.10 1.42
CA PHE A 34 8.16 -4.44 0.87
C PHE A 34 7.08 -4.82 -0.15
N ILE A 35 5.82 -4.51 0.12
CA ILE A 35 4.70 -4.78 -0.78
C ILE A 35 4.83 -3.97 -2.07
N GLY A 36 5.14 -2.67 -1.96
CA GLY A 36 5.36 -1.81 -3.12
C GLY A 36 6.51 -2.31 -3.99
N SER A 37 7.64 -2.65 -3.36
CA SER A 37 8.81 -3.22 -4.03
C SER A 37 8.53 -4.56 -4.69
N PHE A 38 7.82 -5.47 -4.00
CA PHE A 38 7.50 -6.79 -4.52
C PHE A 38 6.53 -6.69 -5.71
N MET A 39 5.48 -5.88 -5.62
CA MET A 39 4.56 -5.62 -6.72
C MET A 39 5.26 -5.04 -7.94
N THR A 40 6.13 -4.05 -7.71
CA THR A 40 6.89 -3.40 -8.78
C THR A 40 7.83 -4.41 -9.44
N ALA A 41 8.58 -5.19 -8.65
CA ALA A 41 9.49 -6.21 -9.15
C ALA A 41 8.75 -7.30 -9.94
N TYR A 42 7.61 -7.77 -9.44
CA TYR A 42 6.77 -8.74 -10.14
C TYR A 42 6.39 -8.26 -11.54
N TRP A 43 5.86 -7.04 -11.66
CA TRP A 43 5.44 -6.51 -12.95
C TRP A 43 6.63 -6.21 -13.87
N LEU A 44 7.76 -5.75 -13.34
CA LEU A 44 8.98 -5.59 -14.12
C LEU A 44 9.47 -6.93 -14.70
N LEU A 45 9.40 -8.03 -13.93
CA LEU A 45 9.73 -9.36 -14.41
C LEU A 45 8.78 -9.83 -15.50
N VAL A 46 7.46 -9.67 -15.31
CA VAL A 46 6.44 -10.02 -16.31
C VAL A 46 6.68 -9.25 -17.62
N VAL A 47 6.87 -7.93 -17.54
CA VAL A 47 7.10 -7.11 -18.72
C VAL A 47 8.40 -7.50 -19.41
N SER A 48 9.48 -7.73 -18.66
CA SER A 48 10.77 -8.15 -19.21
C SER A 48 10.68 -9.50 -19.92
N LEU A 49 9.96 -10.47 -19.34
CA LEU A 49 9.72 -11.79 -19.94
C LEU A 49 8.83 -11.69 -21.20
N ALA A 50 7.80 -10.85 -21.18
CA ALA A 50 6.96 -10.60 -22.35
C ALA A 50 7.79 -10.10 -23.54
N PHE A 51 8.68 -9.13 -23.30
CA PHE A 51 9.57 -8.60 -24.33
C PHE A 51 10.62 -9.62 -24.78
N ALA A 52 11.28 -10.31 -23.85
CA ALA A 52 12.31 -11.29 -24.17
C ALA A 52 11.77 -12.46 -25.02
N LEU A 53 10.53 -12.87 -24.77
CA LEU A 53 9.87 -13.97 -25.48
C LEU A 53 9.05 -13.50 -26.69
N GLY A 54 9.01 -12.19 -26.97
CA GLY A 54 8.15 -11.61 -28.01
C GLY A 54 6.66 -11.89 -27.80
N ASN A 55 6.23 -12.18 -26.57
CA ASN A 55 4.88 -12.64 -26.27
C ASN A 55 3.95 -11.46 -25.97
N THR A 56 3.06 -11.18 -26.92
CA THR A 56 2.00 -10.16 -26.80
C THR A 56 0.61 -10.79 -26.63
N SER A 57 0.52 -12.11 -26.44
CA SER A 57 -0.76 -12.81 -26.38
C SER A 57 -1.58 -12.36 -25.17
N ALA A 58 -2.89 -12.16 -25.38
CA ALA A 58 -3.81 -11.84 -24.29
C ALA A 58 -3.82 -12.91 -23.18
N PHE A 59 -3.56 -14.17 -23.53
CA PHE A 59 -3.44 -15.27 -22.56
C PHE A 59 -2.29 -15.06 -21.58
N TYR A 60 -1.12 -14.62 -22.06
CA TYR A 60 0.03 -14.32 -21.20
C TYR A 60 -0.27 -13.18 -20.22
N TRP A 61 -0.81 -12.07 -20.71
CA TRP A 61 -1.13 -10.90 -19.88
C TRP A 61 -2.25 -11.19 -18.87
N ASN A 62 -3.27 -11.94 -19.26
CA ASN A 62 -4.32 -12.38 -18.33
C ASN A 62 -3.78 -13.35 -17.28
N GLY A 63 -2.92 -14.29 -17.68
CA GLY A 63 -2.26 -15.21 -16.75
C GLY A 63 -1.37 -14.47 -15.74
N ALA A 64 -0.62 -13.47 -16.19
CA ALA A 64 0.17 -12.61 -15.32
C ALA A 64 -0.71 -11.75 -14.39
N ALA A 65 -1.82 -11.20 -14.90
CA ALA A 65 -2.76 -10.45 -14.06
C ALA A 65 -3.34 -11.33 -12.95
N VAL A 66 -3.74 -12.57 -13.26
CA VAL A 66 -4.22 -13.54 -12.25
C VAL A 66 -3.11 -13.92 -11.27
N ALA A 67 -1.89 -14.18 -11.76
CA ALA A 67 -0.75 -14.52 -10.91
C ALA A 67 -0.32 -13.36 -10.00
N SER A 68 -0.55 -12.11 -10.41
CA SER A 68 -0.29 -10.91 -9.59
C SER A 68 -1.15 -10.86 -8.32
N LEU A 69 -2.30 -11.55 -8.31
CA LEU A 69 -3.16 -11.65 -7.12
C LEU A 69 -2.46 -12.35 -5.96
N ILE A 70 -1.54 -13.29 -6.23
CA ILE A 70 -0.83 -14.03 -5.17
C ILE A 70 0.01 -13.07 -4.32
N PRO A 71 0.95 -12.29 -4.91
CA PRO A 71 1.72 -11.34 -4.11
C PRO A 71 0.91 -10.16 -3.63
N LEU A 72 -0.20 -9.81 -4.30
CA LEU A 72 -1.03 -8.69 -3.91
C LEU A 72 -1.83 -9.07 -2.65
N VAL A 73 -2.52 -10.21 -2.67
CA VAL A 73 -3.25 -10.75 -1.51
C VAL A 73 -2.28 -11.15 -0.40
N GLY A 74 -1.18 -11.82 -0.72
CA GLY A 74 -0.14 -12.19 0.25
C GLY A 74 0.49 -10.97 0.93
N GLY A 75 0.80 -9.93 0.16
CA GLY A 75 1.28 -8.65 0.65
C GLY A 75 0.25 -7.93 1.52
N LEU A 76 -1.01 -7.89 1.09
CA LEU A 76 -2.09 -7.26 1.85
C LEU A 76 -2.34 -7.98 3.19
N ILE A 77 -2.35 -9.32 3.19
CA ILE A 77 -2.46 -10.12 4.41
C ILE A 77 -1.27 -9.86 5.33
N ALA A 78 -0.05 -9.79 4.79
CA ALA A 78 1.14 -9.47 5.58
C ALA A 78 1.06 -8.06 6.19
N ALA A 79 0.61 -7.06 5.40
CA ALA A 79 0.39 -5.67 5.83
C ALA A 79 -0.56 -5.56 7.02
N LEU A 80 -1.62 -6.37 6.98
CA LEU A 80 -2.69 -6.32 7.97
C LEU A 80 -2.35 -7.13 9.22
N ARG A 81 -1.59 -8.23 9.09
CA ARG A 81 -1.17 -9.04 10.24
C ARG A 81 -0.09 -8.38 11.11
N SER A 82 0.66 -7.43 10.59
CA SER A 82 1.74 -6.77 11.36
C SER A 82 1.29 -5.65 12.27
N ILE A 83 0.05 -5.19 12.14
CA ILE A 83 -0.53 -4.24 13.06
C ILE A 83 -0.92 -5.08 14.29
N PRO A 84 -0.17 -5.02 15.41
CA PRO A 84 -0.31 -5.97 16.52
C PRO A 84 -1.54 -5.70 17.39
N GLN A 85 -2.52 -4.96 16.87
CA GLN A 85 -3.87 -4.84 17.41
C GLN A 85 -4.95 -5.41 16.47
N LEU A 86 -4.60 -5.79 15.23
CA LEU A 86 -5.46 -6.60 14.37
C LEU A 86 -5.49 -8.07 14.82
N GLU A 87 -4.57 -8.54 15.67
CA GLU A 87 -4.70 -9.86 16.29
C GLU A 87 -5.98 -10.00 17.13
N SER A 88 -6.47 -8.91 17.75
CA SER A 88 -7.76 -8.92 18.47
C SER A 88 -8.96 -8.61 17.58
N ARG A 89 -8.76 -8.19 16.33
CA ARG A 89 -9.82 -7.72 15.43
C ARG A 89 -9.79 -8.54 14.13
N LYS A 90 -10.54 -9.65 14.16
CA LYS A 90 -11.02 -10.52 13.06
C LYS A 90 -10.23 -10.47 11.74
N ARG A 91 -9.73 -11.67 11.36
CA ARG A 91 -9.28 -12.10 10.02
C ARG A 91 -9.78 -11.20 8.89
N PHE A 92 -8.85 -10.82 8.00
CA PHE A 92 -9.13 -10.14 6.73
C PHE A 92 -10.48 -10.61 6.15
N SER A 93 -11.49 -9.75 6.23
CA SER A 93 -12.85 -10.10 5.89
C SER A 93 -13.01 -10.24 4.39
N LEU A 94 -13.92 -11.11 3.96
CA LEU A 94 -14.35 -11.18 2.56
C LEU A 94 -14.81 -9.81 2.03
N LYS A 95 -15.31 -8.94 2.91
CA LYS A 95 -15.69 -7.55 2.60
C LYS A 95 -14.52 -6.69 2.16
N GLU A 96 -13.33 -6.92 2.71
CA GLU A 96 -12.13 -6.13 2.43
C GLU A 96 -11.49 -6.57 1.12
N ALA A 97 -11.44 -7.89 0.90
CA ALA A 97 -11.11 -8.47 -0.40
C ALA A 97 -12.10 -8.00 -1.49
N ALA A 98 -13.39 -7.93 -1.16
CA ALA A 98 -14.42 -7.43 -2.07
C ALA A 98 -14.25 -5.92 -2.37
N LEU A 99 -13.91 -5.08 -1.39
CA LEU A 99 -13.65 -3.66 -1.62
C LEU A 99 -12.43 -3.47 -2.54
N PHE A 100 -11.38 -4.24 -2.28
CA PHE A 100 -10.18 -4.25 -3.10
C PHE A 100 -10.54 -4.64 -4.55
N GLY A 101 -11.18 -5.80 -4.75
CA GLY A 101 -11.60 -6.27 -6.07
C GLY A 101 -12.63 -5.35 -6.76
N ALA A 102 -13.55 -4.74 -6.00
CA ALA A 102 -14.57 -3.86 -6.55
C ALA A 102 -13.95 -2.62 -7.21
N SER A 103 -12.88 -2.06 -6.65
CA SER A 103 -12.19 -0.92 -7.27
C SER A 103 -11.69 -1.28 -8.68
N PHE A 104 -11.05 -2.45 -8.84
CA PHE A 104 -10.58 -2.94 -10.14
C PHE A 104 -11.76 -3.20 -11.08
N THR A 105 -12.84 -3.84 -10.61
CA THR A 105 -14.04 -4.07 -11.42
C THR A 105 -14.65 -2.75 -11.92
N VAL A 106 -14.76 -1.74 -11.07
CA VAL A 106 -15.30 -0.43 -11.46
C VAL A 106 -14.43 0.20 -12.55
N PHE A 107 -13.13 0.31 -12.35
CA PHE A 107 -12.27 0.95 -13.35
C PHE A 107 -12.20 0.15 -14.66
N TYR A 108 -12.17 -1.18 -14.62
CA TYR A 108 -12.13 -2.01 -15.84
C TYR A 108 -13.46 -2.07 -16.61
N THR A 109 -14.58 -1.70 -15.99
CA THR A 109 -15.90 -1.66 -16.66
C THR A 109 -16.25 -0.29 -17.24
N LEU A 110 -15.46 0.76 -16.96
CA LEU A 110 -15.69 2.08 -17.52
C LEU A 110 -15.59 2.07 -19.07
N PRO A 111 -16.55 2.71 -19.77
CA PRO A 111 -16.56 2.77 -21.23
C PRO A 111 -15.57 3.82 -21.75
N VAL A 112 -14.26 3.57 -21.59
CA VAL A 112 -13.19 4.47 -22.02
C VAL A 112 -12.57 3.96 -23.33
N SER A 113 -12.42 4.85 -24.32
CA SER A 113 -11.76 4.55 -25.59
C SER A 113 -10.38 5.23 -25.65
N PRO A 114 -9.29 4.54 -26.08
CA PRO A 114 -9.23 3.14 -26.56
C PRO A 114 -9.20 2.12 -25.41
N ARG A 115 -10.02 1.06 -25.52
CA ARG A 115 -10.27 0.10 -24.43
C ARG A 115 -9.02 -0.68 -24.00
N TRP A 116 -8.15 -1.05 -24.95
CA TRP A 116 -6.94 -1.83 -24.68
C TRP A 116 -5.86 -1.04 -23.92
N ILE A 117 -5.72 0.27 -24.21
CA ILE A 117 -4.86 1.19 -23.46
C ILE A 117 -5.40 1.37 -22.05
N TRP A 118 -6.73 1.47 -21.91
CA TRP A 118 -7.35 1.63 -20.61
C TRP A 118 -7.09 0.43 -19.68
N PHE A 119 -7.17 -0.79 -20.21
CA PHE A 119 -6.81 -2.00 -19.45
C PHE A 119 -5.36 -1.96 -18.96
N SER A 120 -4.48 -1.23 -19.63
CA SER A 120 -3.08 -1.17 -19.24
C SER A 120 -2.81 -0.17 -18.09
N ILE A 121 -3.72 0.76 -17.81
CA ILE A 121 -3.48 1.79 -16.79
C ILE A 121 -4.51 1.82 -15.68
N ALA A 122 -5.68 1.24 -15.89
CA ALA A 122 -6.80 1.25 -14.95
C ALA A 122 -6.42 0.65 -13.58
N TRP A 123 -5.42 -0.23 -13.52
CA TRP A 123 -4.92 -0.80 -12.27
C TRP A 123 -4.33 0.27 -11.33
N TYR A 124 -3.69 1.31 -11.86
CA TYR A 124 -3.03 2.34 -11.05
C TYR A 124 -4.03 3.16 -10.19
N PRO A 125 -5.07 3.80 -10.77
CA PRO A 125 -6.10 4.46 -9.97
C PRO A 125 -6.94 3.46 -9.15
N SER A 126 -7.06 2.19 -9.58
CA SER A 126 -7.73 1.15 -8.78
C SER A 126 -6.99 0.88 -7.46
N ILE A 127 -5.66 0.78 -7.49
CA ILE A 127 -4.83 0.66 -6.29
C ILE A 127 -5.03 1.91 -5.41
N ALA A 128 -5.04 3.10 -6.01
CA ALA A 128 -5.22 4.34 -5.28
C ALA A 128 -6.53 4.37 -4.47
N VAL A 129 -7.65 3.99 -5.11
CA VAL A 129 -8.97 3.90 -4.46
C VAL A 129 -9.02 2.77 -3.43
N SER A 130 -8.38 1.63 -3.71
CA SER A 130 -8.26 0.53 -2.76
C SER A 130 -7.53 0.94 -1.48
N LEU A 131 -6.39 1.59 -1.60
CA LEU A 131 -5.62 2.08 -0.46
C LEU A 131 -6.39 3.15 0.33
N LEU A 132 -7.13 4.02 -0.36
CA LEU A 132 -8.01 4.99 0.29
C LEU A 132 -9.15 4.29 1.06
N GLY A 133 -9.75 3.24 0.47
CA GLY A 133 -10.75 2.41 1.12
C GLY A 133 -10.22 1.74 2.39
N LEU A 134 -9.03 1.14 2.31
CA LEU A 134 -8.36 0.55 3.47
C LEU A 134 -7.98 1.60 4.53
N HIS A 135 -7.61 2.81 4.11
CA HIS A 135 -7.41 3.92 5.03
C HIS A 135 -8.70 4.22 5.81
N LEU A 136 -9.82 4.40 5.10
CA LEU A 136 -11.10 4.76 5.72
C LEU A 136 -11.63 3.67 6.66
N LEU A 137 -11.39 2.39 6.36
CA LEU A 137 -11.85 1.27 7.16
C LEU A 137 -10.97 0.93 8.37
N TYR A 138 -9.63 1.05 8.24
CA TYR A 138 -8.69 0.59 9.26
C TYR A 138 -7.84 1.72 9.83
N GLU A 139 -7.08 2.37 8.97
CA GLU A 139 -6.02 3.29 9.37
C GLU A 139 -6.58 4.53 10.06
N ARG A 140 -7.72 5.07 9.58
CA ARG A 140 -8.38 6.24 10.15
C ARG A 140 -8.74 6.03 11.62
N ASP A 141 -9.31 4.87 11.94
CA ASP A 141 -9.76 4.53 13.27
C ASP A 141 -8.58 4.25 14.22
N ALA A 142 -7.58 3.51 13.75
CA ALA A 142 -6.35 3.27 14.52
C ALA A 142 -5.58 4.58 14.81
N TRP A 143 -5.56 5.49 13.85
CA TRP A 143 -4.93 6.80 14.02
C TRP A 143 -5.69 7.67 15.03
N LYS A 144 -7.03 7.73 14.95
CA LYS A 144 -7.86 8.45 15.92
C LYS A 144 -7.70 7.95 17.36
N ARG A 145 -7.50 6.65 17.55
CA ARG A 145 -7.22 6.04 18.86
C ARG A 145 -5.78 6.24 19.34
N GLY A 146 -4.91 6.85 18.53
CA GLY A 146 -3.50 7.07 18.85
C GLY A 146 -2.67 5.77 18.92
N GLU A 147 -3.13 4.71 18.25
CA GLU A 147 -2.49 3.39 18.20
C GLU A 147 -1.37 3.35 17.16
N ILE A 148 -1.55 4.08 16.05
CA ILE A 148 -0.56 4.28 14.99
C ILE A 148 -0.20 5.76 14.87
N LEU A 149 1.03 6.03 14.46
CA LEU A 149 1.58 7.39 14.44
C LEU A 149 1.47 8.08 13.08
N SER A 150 1.34 7.27 12.03
CA SER A 150 1.38 7.72 10.65
C SER A 150 0.24 7.10 9.87
N ARG A 151 0.00 7.65 8.67
CA ARG A 151 -1.08 7.25 7.76
C ARG A 151 -0.52 6.85 6.39
N PRO A 152 0.36 5.82 6.29
CA PRO A 152 1.00 5.43 5.04
C PRO A 152 0.03 5.09 3.91
N LEU A 153 -1.14 4.50 4.22
CA LEU A 153 -2.18 4.20 3.21
C LEU A 153 -2.78 5.48 2.64
N LEU A 154 -3.13 6.44 3.51
CA LEU A 154 -3.62 7.75 3.07
C LEU A 154 -2.59 8.50 2.22
N VAL A 155 -1.34 8.56 2.67
CA VAL A 155 -0.28 9.28 1.95
C VAL A 155 -0.08 8.68 0.56
N SER A 156 -0.01 7.35 0.46
CA SER A 156 0.20 6.70 -0.84
C SER A 156 -1.01 6.89 -1.74
N SER A 157 -2.23 6.68 -1.24
CA SER A 157 -3.45 6.90 -2.04
C SER A 157 -3.55 8.33 -2.57
N ILE A 158 -3.23 9.35 -1.77
CA ILE A 158 -3.21 10.75 -2.24
C ILE A 158 -2.18 10.93 -3.36
N ILE A 159 -0.95 10.43 -3.18
CA ILE A 159 0.09 10.53 -4.21
C ILE A 159 -0.39 9.89 -5.50
N LEU A 160 -0.89 8.65 -5.44
CA LEU A 160 -1.38 7.90 -6.60
C LEU A 160 -2.58 8.59 -7.28
N ILE A 161 -3.53 9.16 -6.52
CA ILE A 161 -4.66 9.91 -7.10
C ILE A 161 -4.15 11.16 -7.83
N VAL A 162 -3.24 11.92 -7.22
CA VAL A 162 -2.70 13.16 -7.79
C VAL A 162 -1.87 12.88 -9.05
N THR A 163 -1.14 11.76 -9.10
CA THR A 163 -0.34 11.38 -10.27
C THR A 163 -1.12 10.63 -11.34
N SER A 164 -2.35 10.18 -11.05
CA SER A 164 -3.17 9.42 -12.02
C SER A 164 -3.42 10.18 -13.33
N PRO A 165 -3.77 11.49 -13.35
CA PRO A 165 -3.93 12.24 -14.60
C PRO A 165 -2.66 12.27 -15.47
N LEU A 166 -1.49 12.37 -14.84
CA LEU A 166 -0.20 12.35 -15.54
C LEU A 166 0.02 11.00 -16.22
N ILE A 167 -0.29 9.90 -15.55
CA ILE A 167 -0.16 8.55 -16.12
C ILE A 167 -1.14 8.37 -17.28
N VAL A 168 -2.39 8.82 -17.14
CA VAL A 168 -3.36 8.77 -18.25
C VAL A 168 -2.81 9.55 -19.44
N TYR A 169 -2.33 10.77 -19.23
CA TYR A 169 -1.76 11.62 -20.28
C TYR A 169 -0.56 10.94 -20.98
N VAL A 170 0.43 10.45 -20.23
CA VAL A 170 1.62 9.81 -20.80
C VAL A 170 1.24 8.55 -21.56
N THR A 171 0.33 7.73 -21.03
CA THR A 171 -0.09 6.47 -21.67
C THR A 171 -0.82 6.69 -22.99
N LEU A 172 -1.64 7.73 -23.09
CA LEU A 172 -2.31 8.09 -24.34
C LEU A 172 -1.32 8.45 -25.46
N ASN A 173 -0.13 8.95 -25.11
CA ASN A 173 0.94 9.27 -26.06
C ASN A 173 1.87 8.08 -26.30
N ASN A 174 2.22 7.34 -25.24
CA ASN A 174 3.09 6.16 -25.28
C ASN A 174 2.71 5.20 -24.15
N TYR A 175 2.01 4.12 -24.51
CA TYR A 175 1.48 3.16 -23.54
C TYR A 175 2.57 2.49 -22.69
N LEU A 176 3.75 2.22 -23.26
CA LEU A 176 4.87 1.62 -22.53
C LEU A 176 5.48 2.59 -21.54
N ALA A 177 5.73 3.83 -21.96
CA ALA A 177 6.24 4.87 -21.08
C ALA A 177 5.29 5.11 -19.90
N GLY A 178 3.98 5.11 -20.17
CA GLY A 178 2.95 5.23 -19.14
C GLY A 178 2.96 4.07 -18.15
N TRP A 179 3.14 2.84 -18.63
CA TRP A 179 3.28 1.66 -17.77
C TRP A 179 4.53 1.76 -16.86
N PHE A 180 5.70 2.06 -17.42
CA PHE A 180 6.93 2.21 -16.61
C PHE A 180 6.85 3.37 -15.64
N LEU A 181 6.26 4.50 -16.06
CA LEU A 181 6.04 5.65 -15.19
C LEU A 181 5.10 5.30 -14.03
N SER A 182 4.03 4.55 -14.28
CA SER A 182 3.09 4.11 -13.25
C SER A 182 3.76 3.18 -12.23
N LEU A 183 4.59 2.24 -12.67
CA LEU A 183 5.38 1.38 -11.77
C LEU A 183 6.37 2.19 -10.93
N GLY A 184 7.09 3.13 -11.54
CA GLY A 184 8.04 4.01 -10.84
C GLY A 184 7.37 4.90 -9.81
N LEU A 185 6.25 5.53 -10.17
CA LEU A 185 5.48 6.38 -9.26
C LEU A 185 4.80 5.59 -8.15
N MET A 186 4.38 4.35 -8.41
CA MET A 186 3.92 3.44 -7.36
C MET A 186 5.05 3.16 -6.38
N LEU A 187 6.21 2.70 -6.84
CA LEU A 187 7.35 2.42 -5.94
C LEU A 187 7.73 3.66 -5.11
N LEU A 188 7.74 4.84 -5.73
CA LEU A 188 8.03 6.10 -5.09
C LEU A 188 6.97 6.45 -4.03
N SER A 189 5.67 6.29 -4.32
CA SER A 189 4.60 6.58 -3.35
C SER A 189 4.70 5.69 -2.12
N TYR A 190 4.97 4.40 -2.31
CA TYR A 190 5.17 3.45 -1.21
C TYR A 190 6.42 3.79 -0.39
N THR A 191 7.51 4.20 -1.05
CA THR A 191 8.75 4.60 -0.40
C THR A 191 8.56 5.88 0.43
N VAL A 192 7.94 6.91 -0.14
CA VAL A 192 7.65 8.17 0.57
C VAL A 192 6.73 7.93 1.77
N SER A 193 5.68 7.13 1.62
CA SER A 193 4.81 6.74 2.73
C SER A 193 5.57 6.01 3.84
N ALA A 194 6.45 5.08 3.48
CA ALA A 194 7.27 4.35 4.45
C ALA A 194 8.25 5.27 5.19
N LEU A 195 8.92 6.18 4.47
CA LEU A 195 9.82 7.17 5.07
C LEU A 195 9.09 8.10 6.04
N ILE A 196 7.90 8.59 5.67
CA ILE A 196 7.08 9.42 6.56
C ILE A 196 6.68 8.64 7.82
N ALA A 197 6.34 7.35 7.68
CA ALA A 197 6.03 6.50 8.82
C ALA A 197 7.24 6.29 9.75
N LEU A 198 8.44 6.09 9.20
CA LEU A 198 9.69 6.00 9.97
C LEU A 198 10.07 7.33 10.63
N MET A 199 9.86 8.46 9.96
CA MET A 199 10.08 9.78 10.54
C MET A 199 9.12 10.06 11.69
N ALA A 200 7.85 9.66 11.55
CA ALA A 200 6.85 9.78 12.61
C ALA A 200 7.19 8.88 13.81
N SER A 201 7.69 7.67 13.59
CA SER A 201 8.10 6.77 14.67
C SER A 201 9.29 7.31 15.45
N ARG A 202 10.28 7.89 14.76
CA ARG A 202 11.44 8.54 15.39
C ARG A 202 11.02 9.67 16.34
N LYS A 203 10.02 10.48 15.97
CA LYS A 203 9.57 11.60 16.82
C LYS A 203 9.06 11.18 18.20
N ILE A 204 8.64 9.94 18.42
CA ILE A 204 8.23 9.48 19.77
C ILE A 204 9.36 9.61 20.79
N PHE A 205 10.59 9.31 20.38
CA PHE A 205 11.75 9.26 21.28
C PHE A 205 12.55 10.55 21.32
N PHE A 206 12.52 11.32 20.23
CA PHE A 206 13.38 12.49 20.06
C PHE A 206 12.63 13.83 20.04
N ALA A 207 11.31 13.85 20.19
CA ALA A 207 10.59 15.09 20.49
C ALA A 207 10.81 15.44 21.97
N GLN A 208 11.91 16.17 22.21
CA GLN A 208 12.10 17.02 23.38
C GLN A 208 11.57 18.42 23.05
#